data_AF-A0A529HYX4-F1
#
_entry.id   AF-A0A529HYX4-F1
#
_cell.length_a   1.000
_cell.length_b   1.000
_cell.length_c   1.000
_cell.angle_alpha   90.00
_cell.angle_beta   90.00
_cell.angle_gamma   90.00
#
_symmetry.space_group_name_H-M   'P 1'
#
loop_
_entity.id
_entity.type
_entity.pdbx_description
1 polymer ?
#
loop_
_entity_poly.entity_id
_entity_poly.type
_entity_poly.pdbx_seq_one_letter_code
_entity_poly.pdbx_strand_id
1 'polypeptide(L)'
;MTRSTVFAPFDIVEGDRKRGIVLLGDHARRALPEEYGSLGLPASEFERHIAYDIGVETVTRELAATLGVPAVLANFSRLLIDPNRGEDDPTLIRQLYDGTIVPGNYPMAAEERERRLDRFYRPYHDAVGAMIASVAEASGKAPFIFSVHSFTPVMQGIRRPWHVGILWDLDDRVAR
;
A
#
# COMPACT_ATOMS: atom_id res chain seq x y z
N MET A 1 15.39 -7.95 -28.37
CA MET A 1 14.79 -8.79 -27.32
C MET A 1 14.77 -7.98 -26.05
N THR A 2 13.70 -7.24 -25.83
CA THR A 2 13.51 -6.36 -24.68
C THR A 2 13.37 -7.22 -23.44
N ARG A 3 14.27 -7.02 -22.46
CA ARG A 3 14.09 -7.55 -21.10
C ARG A 3 12.77 -6.99 -20.59
N SER A 4 11.74 -7.83 -20.51
CA SER A 4 10.60 -7.56 -19.63
C SER A 4 11.17 -7.43 -18.23
N THR A 5 11.17 -6.21 -17.69
CA THR A 5 11.54 -5.99 -16.29
C THR A 5 10.43 -6.62 -15.45
N VAL A 6 10.76 -7.69 -14.74
CA VAL A 6 9.84 -8.34 -13.80
C VAL A 6 9.35 -7.28 -12.81
N PHE A 7 8.03 -7.05 -12.76
CA PHE A 7 7.42 -6.13 -11.82
C PHE A 7 7.59 -6.67 -10.40
N ALA A 8 8.30 -5.93 -9.54
CA ALA A 8 8.46 -6.29 -8.13
C ALA A 8 7.27 -5.74 -7.33
N PRO A 9 6.52 -6.57 -6.58
CA PRO A 9 5.30 -6.15 -5.88
C PRO A 9 5.56 -5.21 -4.70
N PHE A 10 6.78 -5.14 -4.19
CA PHE A 10 7.15 -4.29 -3.07
C PHE A 10 8.61 -3.83 -3.16
N ASP A 11 8.91 -2.76 -2.44
CA ASP A 11 10.27 -2.29 -2.16
C ASP A 11 10.56 -2.39 -0.67
N ILE A 12 11.79 -2.78 -0.33
CA ILE A 12 12.32 -2.73 1.03
C ILE A 12 13.27 -1.54 1.16
N VAL A 13 13.09 -0.76 2.21
CA VAL A 13 14.08 0.22 2.68
C VAL A 13 14.76 -0.40 3.88
N GLU A 14 16.07 -0.60 3.79
CA GLU A 14 16.86 -1.10 4.91
C GLU A 14 17.01 -0.04 6.01
N GLY A 15 17.14 -0.50 7.25
CA GLY A 15 17.35 0.34 8.41
C GLY A 15 17.75 -0.48 9.63
N ASP A 16 18.04 0.20 10.74
CA ASP A 16 18.43 -0.46 11.98
C ASP A 16 17.21 -1.12 12.66
N ARG A 17 17.09 -2.43 12.45
CA ARG A 17 16.01 -3.27 13.01
C ARG A 17 15.99 -3.27 14.55
N LYS A 18 17.11 -2.93 15.22
CA LYS A 18 17.15 -2.85 16.69
C LYS A 18 16.34 -1.68 17.24
N ARG A 19 15.99 -0.70 16.41
CA ARG A 19 15.13 0.43 16.79
C ARG A 19 13.69 0.03 17.07
N GLY A 20 13.27 -1.17 16.67
CA GLY A 20 11.94 -1.70 17.01
C GLY A 20 10.79 -0.99 16.31
N ILE A 21 11.03 -0.34 15.16
CA ILE A 21 10.01 0.35 14.36
C ILE A 21 10.02 -0.22 12.94
N VAL A 22 8.84 -0.40 12.35
CA VAL A 22 8.66 -0.75 10.94
C VAL A 22 7.69 0.24 10.31
N LEU A 23 8.10 0.89 9.22
CA LEU A 23 7.23 1.77 8.45
C LEU A 23 6.58 1.01 7.30
N LEU A 24 5.30 1.25 7.04
CA LEU A 24 4.57 0.65 5.92
C LEU A 24 4.04 1.73 4.98
N GLY A 25 4.11 1.47 3.68
CA GLY A 25 3.54 2.30 2.62
C GLY A 25 2.62 1.48 1.73
N ASP A 26 1.47 1.09 2.26
CA ASP A 26 0.52 0.18 1.59
C ASP A 26 0.00 0.74 0.26
N HIS A 27 -0.10 2.07 0.15
CA HIS A 27 -0.61 2.77 -1.05
C HIS A 27 0.44 3.72 -1.63
N ALA A 28 1.72 3.36 -1.53
CA ALA A 28 2.82 4.23 -1.90
C ALA A 28 2.88 4.58 -3.40
N ARG A 29 2.52 3.63 -4.28
CA ARG A 29 2.65 3.78 -5.73
C ARG A 29 1.33 3.57 -6.46
N ARG A 30 1.28 4.09 -7.69
CA ARG A 30 0.16 3.94 -8.64
C ARG A 30 0.47 3.04 -9.84
N ALA A 31 1.61 2.37 -9.84
CA ALA A 31 2.06 1.60 -11.00
C ALA A 31 1.21 0.34 -11.18
N LEU A 32 1.12 -0.13 -12.42
CA LEU A 32 0.54 -1.41 -12.77
C LEU A 32 1.58 -2.24 -13.53
N PRO A 33 1.59 -3.57 -13.38
CA PRO A 33 2.33 -4.45 -14.28
C PRO A 33 1.83 -4.27 -15.73
N GLU A 34 2.72 -4.44 -16.71
CA GLU A 34 2.46 -4.17 -18.12
C GLU A 34 1.23 -4.94 -18.65
N GLU A 35 1.05 -6.18 -18.20
CA GLU A 35 -0.07 -7.05 -18.60
C GLU A 35 -1.45 -6.53 -18.17
N TYR A 36 -1.52 -5.62 -17.20
CA TYR A 36 -2.78 -5.00 -16.76
C TYR A 36 -3.12 -3.72 -17.51
N GLY A 37 -2.19 -3.19 -18.32
CA GLY A 37 -2.37 -1.93 -19.05
C GLY A 37 -2.83 -0.81 -18.12
N SER A 38 -3.96 -0.18 -18.46
CA SER A 38 -4.57 0.89 -17.67
C SER A 38 -5.81 0.45 -16.87
N LEU A 39 -6.10 -0.86 -16.76
CA LEU A 39 -7.39 -1.37 -16.26
C LEU A 39 -8.61 -0.76 -16.97
N GLY A 40 -8.45 -0.28 -18.21
CA GLY A 40 -9.51 0.41 -18.95
C GLY A 40 -9.81 1.83 -18.46
N LEU A 41 -8.95 2.41 -17.61
CA LEU A 41 -9.09 3.77 -17.11
C LEU A 41 -8.27 4.76 -17.96
N PRO A 42 -8.70 6.04 -18.03
CA PRO A 42 -7.87 7.10 -18.58
C PRO A 42 -6.73 7.44 -17.63
N ALA A 43 -5.63 7.97 -18.17
CA ALA A 43 -4.43 8.30 -17.40
C ALA A 43 -4.69 9.24 -16.21
N SER A 44 -5.68 10.13 -16.32
CA SER A 44 -6.08 11.06 -15.25
C SER A 44 -6.52 10.36 -13.96
N GLU A 45 -7.05 9.14 -14.04
CA GLU A 45 -7.47 8.38 -12.86
C GLU A 45 -6.29 7.90 -12.02
N PHE A 46 -5.15 7.65 -12.66
CA PHE A 46 -3.92 7.27 -11.97
C PHE A 46 -3.28 8.43 -11.22
N GLU A 47 -3.61 9.68 -11.57
CA GLU A 47 -3.17 10.86 -10.84
C GLU A 47 -4.05 11.20 -9.62
N ARG A 48 -5.20 10.52 -9.47
CA ARG A 48 -6.13 10.71 -8.35
C ARG A 48 -5.78 9.82 -7.16
N HIS A 49 -6.30 10.22 -6.00
CA HIS A 49 -6.19 9.49 -4.74
C HIS A 49 -6.81 8.07 -4.76
N ILE A 50 -7.57 7.71 -5.81
CA ILE A 50 -8.13 6.37 -5.95
C ILE A 50 -7.07 5.33 -6.34
N ALA A 51 -5.99 5.78 -6.99
CA ALA A 51 -4.93 4.90 -7.47
C ALA A 51 -3.84 4.64 -6.42
N TYR A 52 -3.61 5.59 -5.52
CA TYR A 52 -2.53 5.58 -4.54
C TYR A 52 -2.73 6.74 -3.56
N ASP A 53 -1.95 6.74 -2.50
CA ASP A 53 -1.89 7.83 -1.55
C ASP A 53 -0.80 8.82 -1.98
N ILE A 54 -1.23 9.98 -2.47
CA ILE A 54 -0.36 10.98 -3.08
C ILE A 54 0.72 11.44 -2.08
N GLY A 55 1.99 11.23 -2.45
CA GLY A 55 3.15 11.63 -1.65
C GLY A 55 3.61 10.63 -0.59
N VAL A 56 2.88 9.53 -0.37
CA VAL A 56 3.23 8.55 0.68
C VAL A 56 4.58 7.89 0.42
N GLU A 57 4.91 7.52 -0.82
CA GLU A 57 6.23 6.95 -1.12
C GLU A 57 7.36 7.84 -0.60
N THR A 58 7.33 9.13 -0.94
CA THR A 58 8.36 10.09 -0.54
C THR A 58 8.39 10.26 0.97
N VAL A 59 7.23 10.48 1.61
CA VAL A 59 7.16 10.67 3.06
C VAL A 59 7.69 9.44 3.81
N THR A 60 7.30 8.23 3.41
CA THR A 60 7.74 7.00 4.07
C THR A 60 9.25 6.79 3.93
N ARG A 61 9.84 7.05 2.75
CA ARG A 61 11.29 6.92 2.55
C ARG A 61 12.08 7.96 3.35
N GLU A 62 11.65 9.21 3.37
CA GLU A 62 12.28 10.27 4.15
C GLU A 62 12.16 10.01 5.66
N LEU A 63 11.02 9.50 6.11
CA LEU A 63 10.81 9.10 7.50
C LEU A 63 11.73 7.92 7.89
N ALA A 64 11.86 6.93 7.01
CA ALA A 64 12.77 5.79 7.19
C ALA A 64 14.21 6.26 7.34
N ALA A 65 14.67 7.15 6.44
CA ALA A 65 16.01 7.71 6.47
C ALA A 65 16.26 8.55 7.73
N THR A 66 15.30 9.41 8.10
CA THR A 66 15.39 10.29 9.27
C THR A 66 15.45 9.52 10.58
N LEU A 67 14.63 8.48 10.71
CA LEU A 67 14.58 7.64 11.91
C LEU A 67 15.64 6.54 11.91
N GLY A 68 16.24 6.23 10.75
CA GLY A 68 17.16 5.12 10.56
C GLY A 68 16.49 3.75 10.71
N VAL A 69 15.22 3.61 10.32
CA VAL A 69 14.38 2.41 10.55
C VAL A 69 13.98 1.77 9.22
N PRO A 70 13.69 0.45 9.19
CA PRO A 70 13.26 -0.20 7.96
C PRO A 70 11.85 0.20 7.53
N ALA A 71 11.58 0.07 6.22
CA ALA A 71 10.25 0.24 5.65
C ALA A 71 9.93 -0.81 4.58
N VAL A 72 8.64 -1.10 4.39
CA VAL A 72 8.12 -1.90 3.27
C VAL A 72 7.07 -1.08 2.53
N LEU A 73 7.19 -0.94 1.22
CA LEU A 73 6.27 -0.16 0.38
C LEU A 73 5.67 -1.04 -0.70
N ALA A 74 4.36 -0.99 -0.89
CA ALA A 74 3.72 -1.63 -2.02
C ALA A 74 4.06 -0.87 -3.31
N ASN A 75 4.44 -1.60 -4.35
CA ASN A 75 4.85 -1.01 -5.63
C ASN A 75 3.72 -0.91 -6.66
N PHE A 76 2.55 -1.47 -6.37
CA PHE A 76 1.38 -1.48 -7.25
C PHE A 76 0.28 -0.55 -6.74
N SER A 77 -0.55 -0.08 -7.66
CA SER A 77 -1.76 0.67 -7.35
C SER A 77 -2.75 -0.21 -6.57
N ARG A 78 -3.40 0.39 -5.57
CA ARG A 78 -4.56 -0.22 -4.90
C ARG A 78 -5.74 -0.54 -5.84
N LEU A 79 -5.77 0.03 -7.05
CA LEU A 79 -6.77 -0.31 -8.08
C LEU A 79 -6.55 -1.72 -8.65
N LEU A 80 -5.32 -2.25 -8.59
CA LEU A 80 -5.02 -3.63 -8.97
C LEU A 80 -5.61 -4.58 -7.93
N ILE A 81 -5.19 -4.39 -6.67
CA ILE A 81 -5.61 -5.11 -5.49
C ILE A 81 -5.18 -4.26 -4.29
N ASP A 82 -6.04 -4.05 -3.29
CA ASP A 82 -5.74 -3.16 -2.16
C ASP A 82 -5.03 -3.94 -1.04
N PRO A 83 -3.75 -3.68 -0.74
CA PRO A 83 -3.01 -4.41 0.30
C PRO A 83 -3.40 -4.02 1.73
N ASN A 84 -4.29 -3.03 1.90
CA ASN A 84 -4.84 -2.64 3.21
C ASN A 84 -6.30 -3.11 3.36
N ARG A 85 -6.62 -4.28 2.78
CA ARG A 85 -7.91 -4.97 2.88
C ARG A 85 -7.65 -6.45 3.11
N GLY A 86 -8.46 -7.09 3.95
CA GLY A 86 -8.38 -8.55 4.12
C GLY A 86 -8.74 -9.28 2.82
N GLU A 87 -8.28 -10.53 2.65
CA GLU A 87 -8.55 -11.30 1.43
C GLU A 87 -10.07 -11.45 1.18
N ASP A 88 -10.87 -11.60 2.22
CA ASP A 88 -12.33 -11.75 2.13
C ASP A 88 -13.09 -10.42 2.07
N ASP A 89 -12.39 -9.28 2.06
CA ASP A 89 -13.03 -7.97 2.01
C ASP A 89 -13.61 -7.71 0.59
N PRO A 90 -14.90 -7.33 0.49
CA PRO A 90 -15.54 -7.10 -0.81
C PRO A 90 -14.94 -5.91 -1.58
N THR A 91 -14.13 -5.08 -0.92
CA THR A 91 -13.42 -3.94 -1.49
C THR A 91 -11.94 -4.22 -1.79
N LEU A 92 -11.46 -5.46 -1.61
CA LEU A 92 -10.10 -5.89 -1.96
C LEU A 92 -9.75 -5.55 -3.42
N ILE A 93 -10.68 -5.80 -4.35
CA ILE A 93 -10.54 -5.41 -5.75
C ILE A 93 -11.78 -4.59 -6.15
N ARG A 94 -11.65 -3.26 -6.06
CA ARG A 94 -12.79 -2.36 -6.27
C ARG A 94 -13.18 -2.24 -7.73
N GLN A 95 -14.46 -2.43 -8.03
CA GLN A 95 -15.05 -2.23 -9.35
C GLN A 95 -15.51 -0.77 -9.57
N LEU A 96 -15.80 -0.06 -8.48
CA LEU A 96 -16.22 1.34 -8.45
C LEU A 96 -15.46 2.07 -7.34
N TYR A 97 -14.77 3.16 -7.69
CA TYR A 97 -14.03 3.99 -6.74
C TYR A 97 -14.32 5.47 -6.99
N ASP A 98 -14.97 6.14 -6.02
CA ASP A 98 -15.21 7.58 -6.04
C ASP A 98 -15.81 8.07 -7.38
N GLY A 99 -16.91 7.40 -7.80
CA GLY A 99 -17.62 7.67 -9.06
C GLY A 99 -16.98 7.05 -10.31
N THR A 100 -15.82 6.42 -10.20
CA THR A 100 -15.07 5.87 -11.33
C THR A 100 -15.26 4.36 -11.42
N ILE A 101 -15.87 3.89 -12.50
CA ILE A 101 -15.93 2.45 -12.82
C ILE A 101 -14.54 2.02 -13.26
N VAL A 102 -14.07 0.87 -12.80
CA VAL A 102 -12.78 0.26 -13.18
C VAL A 102 -13.04 -0.93 -14.10
N PRO A 103 -13.03 -0.77 -15.44
CA PRO A 103 -13.43 -1.83 -16.36
C PRO A 103 -12.56 -3.09 -16.23
N GLY A 104 -11.26 -2.94 -16.00
CA GLY A 104 -10.33 -4.06 -15.79
C GLY A 104 -10.58 -4.88 -14.52
N ASN A 105 -11.52 -4.44 -13.68
CA ASN A 105 -11.95 -5.14 -12.48
C ASN A 105 -13.35 -5.77 -12.63
N TYR A 106 -14.05 -5.62 -13.77
CA TYR A 106 -15.38 -6.17 -13.98
C TYR A 106 -15.68 -6.54 -15.45
N PRO A 107 -16.23 -7.75 -15.72
CA PRO A 107 -16.36 -8.88 -14.80
C PRO A 107 -14.99 -9.49 -14.47
N MET A 108 -14.85 -10.05 -13.27
CA MET A 108 -13.60 -10.71 -12.84
C MET A 108 -13.82 -12.20 -12.64
N ALA A 109 -12.99 -13.00 -13.29
CA ALA A 109 -12.93 -14.44 -13.07
C ALA A 109 -12.20 -14.75 -11.73
N ALA A 110 -12.56 -15.85 -11.08
CA ALA A 110 -11.95 -16.25 -9.81
C ALA A 110 -10.43 -16.50 -9.95
N GLU A 111 -10.01 -17.02 -11.10
CA GLU A 111 -8.61 -17.28 -11.44
C GLU A 111 -7.80 -15.99 -11.53
N GLU A 112 -8.42 -14.89 -11.97
CA GLU A 112 -7.77 -13.59 -12.03
C GLU A 112 -7.64 -12.96 -10.64
N ARG A 113 -8.63 -13.15 -9.76
CA ARG A 113 -8.51 -12.76 -8.35
C ARG A 113 -7.34 -13.50 -7.69
N GLU A 114 -7.27 -14.82 -7.82
CA GLU A 114 -6.17 -15.60 -7.25
C GLU A 114 -4.82 -15.22 -7.85
N ARG A 115 -4.74 -14.95 -9.16
CA ARG A 115 -3.52 -14.45 -9.80
C ARG A 115 -3.02 -13.16 -9.13
N ARG A 116 -3.90 -12.21 -8.84
CA ARG A 116 -3.51 -10.95 -8.18
C ARG A 116 -3.08 -11.16 -6.74
N LEU A 117 -3.75 -12.09 -6.05
CA LEU A 117 -3.38 -12.48 -4.68
C LEU A 117 -1.97 -13.07 -4.65
N ASP A 118 -1.70 -14.07 -5.48
CA ASP A 118 -0.43 -14.80 -5.50
C ASP A 118 0.75 -13.95 -5.97
N ARG A 119 0.51 -12.99 -6.88
CA ARG A 119 1.59 -12.22 -7.50
C ARG A 119 1.89 -10.89 -6.83
N PHE A 120 0.93 -10.31 -6.12
CA PHE A 120 1.05 -8.95 -5.58
C PHE A 120 0.73 -8.87 -4.10
N TYR A 121 -0.48 -9.28 -3.70
CA TYR A 121 -0.97 -9.13 -2.33
C TYR A 121 -0.18 -10.00 -1.34
N ARG A 122 -0.19 -11.33 -1.52
CA ARG A 122 0.48 -12.26 -0.59
C ARG A 122 1.99 -12.01 -0.53
N PRO A 123 2.71 -11.78 -1.65
CA PRO A 123 4.13 -11.40 -1.58
C PRO A 123 4.42 -10.11 -0.82
N TYR A 124 3.55 -9.09 -0.91
CA TYR A 124 3.68 -7.87 -0.10
C TYR A 124 3.50 -8.19 1.39
N HIS A 125 2.43 -8.92 1.75
CA HIS A 125 2.17 -9.30 3.13
C HIS A 125 3.25 -10.21 3.73
N ASP A 126 3.81 -11.12 2.93
CA ASP A 126 4.94 -11.97 3.33
C ASP A 126 6.18 -11.11 3.63
N ALA A 127 6.48 -10.11 2.81
CA ALA A 127 7.58 -9.19 3.04
C ALA A 127 7.37 -8.34 4.30
N VAL A 128 6.15 -7.85 4.52
CA VAL A 128 5.76 -7.13 5.75
C VAL A 128 5.93 -8.03 6.98
N GLY A 129 5.40 -9.25 6.93
CA GLY A 129 5.51 -10.24 8.01
C GLY A 129 6.97 -10.59 8.33
N ALA A 130 7.78 -10.84 7.30
CA ALA A 130 9.21 -11.11 7.46
C ALA A 130 9.97 -9.91 8.07
N MET A 131 9.66 -8.70 7.63
CA MET A 131 10.28 -7.49 8.20
C MET A 131 9.93 -7.33 9.68
N ILE A 132 8.64 -7.42 10.03
CA ILE A 132 8.16 -7.34 11.42
C ILE A 132 8.84 -8.40 12.28
N ALA A 133 8.87 -9.66 11.83
CA ALA A 133 9.54 -10.75 12.55
C ALA A 133 11.03 -10.44 12.79
N SER A 134 11.74 -9.96 11.76
CA SER A 134 13.16 -9.63 11.87
C SER A 134 13.44 -8.45 12.82
N VAL A 135 12.53 -7.47 12.89
CA VAL A 135 12.62 -6.33 13.83
C VAL A 135 12.31 -6.78 15.25
N ALA A 136 11.34 -7.68 15.43
CA ALA A 136 11.02 -8.25 16.73
C ALA A 136 12.22 -9.03 17.29
N GLU A 137 12.85 -9.86 16.47
CA GLU A 137 14.04 -10.62 16.84
C GLU A 137 15.21 -9.70 17.20
N ALA A 138 15.53 -8.72 16.35
CA ALA A 138 16.67 -7.83 16.55
C ALA A 138 16.52 -6.89 17.76
N SER A 139 15.31 -6.41 18.03
CA SER A 139 15.02 -5.47 19.13
C SER A 139 14.68 -6.15 20.46
N GLY A 140 14.32 -7.44 20.42
CA GLY A 140 13.87 -8.19 21.60
C GLY A 140 12.52 -7.73 22.16
N LYS A 141 11.72 -7.01 21.38
CA LYS A 141 10.44 -6.42 21.78
C LYS A 141 9.42 -6.50 20.64
N ALA A 142 8.14 -6.33 20.96
CA ALA A 142 7.10 -6.15 19.94
C ALA A 142 7.39 -4.88 19.12
N PRO A 143 7.52 -4.95 17.77
CA PRO A 143 7.77 -3.78 16.94
C PRO A 143 6.61 -2.79 16.97
N PHE A 144 6.92 -1.50 16.91
CA PHE A 144 5.95 -0.47 16.57
C PHE A 144 5.78 -0.42 15.05
N ILE A 145 4.60 -0.80 14.56
CA ILE A 145 4.24 -0.78 13.15
C ILE A 145 3.55 0.55 12.85
N PHE A 146 4.07 1.29 11.88
CA PHE A 146 3.54 2.60 11.50
C PHE A 146 3.22 2.63 9.99
N SER A 147 1.95 2.44 9.65
CA SER A 147 1.46 2.65 8.28
C SER A 147 1.28 4.13 7.99
N VAL A 148 1.92 4.59 6.92
CA VAL A 148 1.85 5.97 6.44
C VAL A 148 0.83 6.05 5.31
N HIS A 149 -0.14 6.93 5.47
CA HIS A 149 -1.21 7.18 4.50
C HIS A 149 -1.38 8.67 4.25
N SER A 150 -1.98 9.01 3.12
CA SER A 150 -2.46 10.36 2.84
C SER A 150 -3.92 10.31 2.42
N PHE A 151 -4.60 11.45 2.46
CA PHE A 151 -6.00 11.52 2.11
C PHE A 151 -6.30 12.80 1.33
N THR A 152 -7.21 12.69 0.36
CA THR A 152 -7.67 13.87 -0.39
C THR A 152 -8.28 14.92 0.56
N PRO A 153 -7.95 16.22 0.41
CA PRO A 153 -8.43 17.28 1.30
C PRO A 153 -9.92 17.54 1.18
N VAL A 154 -10.53 17.17 0.05
CA VAL A 154 -11.97 17.25 -0.20
C VAL A 154 -12.46 15.86 -0.61
N MET A 155 -13.52 15.40 0.06
CA MET A 155 -14.19 14.13 -0.24
C MET A 155 -15.67 14.41 -0.43
N GLN A 156 -16.25 14.00 -1.57
CA GLN A 156 -17.67 14.21 -1.89
C GLN A 156 -18.12 15.68 -1.70
N GLY A 157 -17.26 16.64 -2.08
CA GLY A 157 -17.52 18.07 -1.94
C GLY A 157 -17.32 18.64 -0.53
N ILE A 158 -17.01 17.80 0.46
CA ILE A 158 -16.80 18.23 1.86
C ILE A 158 -15.30 18.35 2.13
N ARG A 159 -14.86 19.55 2.55
CA ARG A 159 -13.49 19.78 3.01
C ARG A 159 -13.26 19.12 4.36
N ARG A 160 -12.21 18.31 4.45
CA ARG A 160 -11.80 17.67 5.71
C ARG A 160 -11.06 18.69 6.58
N PRO A 161 -11.43 18.84 7.87
CA PRO A 161 -10.83 19.86 8.74
C PRO A 161 -9.44 19.47 9.27
N TRP A 162 -9.11 18.17 9.24
CA TRP A 162 -7.86 17.65 9.76
C TRP A 162 -6.73 17.79 8.75
N HIS A 163 -5.54 18.17 9.22
CA HIS A 163 -4.30 18.17 8.43
C HIS A 163 -3.53 16.86 8.58
N VAL A 164 -3.64 16.22 9.75
CA VAL A 164 -3.01 14.95 10.10
C VAL A 164 -4.00 14.18 10.99
N GLY A 165 -4.09 12.86 10.81
CA GLY A 165 -4.84 11.96 11.67
C GLY A 165 -3.95 10.83 12.17
N ILE A 166 -4.07 10.50 13.46
CA ILE A 166 -3.44 9.32 14.05
C ILE A 166 -4.55 8.29 14.23
N LEU A 167 -4.48 7.19 13.46
CA LEU A 167 -5.45 6.12 13.47
C LEU A 167 -4.85 4.91 14.19
N TRP A 168 -5.68 4.23 14.97
CA TRP A 168 -5.34 3.01 15.70
C TRP A 168 -6.62 2.18 15.87
N ASP A 169 -6.47 0.91 16.25
CA ASP A 169 -7.59 -0.02 16.41
C ASP A 169 -7.75 -0.48 17.87
N LEU A 170 -7.02 -1.51 18.30
CA LEU A 170 -7.17 -2.09 19.64
C LEU A 170 -6.16 -1.57 20.68
N ASP A 171 -5.11 -0.90 20.23
CA ASP A 171 -3.99 -0.45 21.08
C ASP A 171 -3.72 1.04 20.87
N ASP A 172 -4.03 1.86 21.88
CA ASP A 172 -3.94 3.31 21.83
C ASP A 172 -2.66 3.87 22.44
N ARG A 173 -1.72 3.03 22.89
CA ARG A 173 -0.52 3.47 23.62
C ARG A 173 0.31 4.53 22.88
N VAL A 174 0.27 4.49 21.54
CA VAL A 174 0.99 5.44 20.68
C VAL A 174 0.15 6.65 20.27
N ALA A 175 -1.18 6.55 20.33
CA ALA A 175 -2.10 7.59 19.88
C ALA A 175 -2.54 8.57 20.98
N ARG A 176 -2.07 8.36 22.22
CA ARG A 176 -2.32 9.23 23.38
C ARG A 176 -1.31 10.35 23.52
#